data_AF-A0A822YSE1-F1
#
_entry.id   AF-A0A822YSE1-F1
#
_cell.length_a   1.000
_cell.length_b   1.000
_cell.length_c   1.000
_cell.angle_alpha   90.00
_cell.angle_beta   90.00
_cell.angle_gamma   90.00
#
_symmetry.space_group_name_H-M   'P 1'
#
loop_
_entity.id
_entity.type
_entity.pdbx_description
1 polymer ?
#
loop_
_entity_poly.entity_id
_entity_poly.type
_entity_poly.pdbx_seq_one_letter_code
_entity_poly.pdbx_strand_id
1 'polypeptide(L)'
;MPTEAKTITIPEPTLLTSDNLSISITMWRRYAIFMFLILASNFEVEAIAGSSSHHQSQVVLDTDGNQLEAGREYYIVSAIRGGGGGGVTIGKRESSSSHTPIVRQHSYDLNLGSPVTFTPASTSSKEMVIWEKFDGVQYLSEMPSEENRIEEQTDLNIGFSGSNRVWQVEDASSESSSSSSQTTRYVTLRGQPGHPGASTVRNWFRIERISRSNPEYQITYCPSVCESCHVECGNVGITKENGKRWLSVSQHREFPFVFVRVGETLQGSIESSEWIRS
;
A
#
# COMPACT_ATOMS: atom_id res chain seq x y z
N MET A 1 77.74 -56.16 33.82
CA MET A 1 76.32 -56.30 33.46
C MET A 1 76.09 -55.54 32.16
N PRO A 2 75.24 -56.06 31.27
CA PRO A 2 75.46 -56.18 29.82
C PRO A 2 75.36 -54.85 29.05
N THR A 3 76.08 -54.64 27.94
CA THR A 3 75.65 -54.87 26.52
C THR A 3 74.30 -54.19 26.24
N GLU A 4 74.15 -53.22 25.32
CA GLU A 4 74.56 -53.14 23.92
C GLU A 4 74.56 -51.67 23.47
N ALA A 5 75.49 -51.33 22.57
CA ALA A 5 75.39 -50.12 21.77
C ALA A 5 74.42 -50.38 20.60
N LYS A 6 73.29 -49.66 20.56
CA LYS A 6 72.38 -49.66 19.41
C LYS A 6 72.84 -48.60 18.42
N THR A 7 73.52 -49.01 17.36
CA THR A 7 73.84 -48.15 16.21
C THR A 7 72.55 -47.79 15.48
N ILE A 8 72.14 -46.53 15.57
CA ILE A 8 71.08 -45.96 14.73
C ILE A 8 71.75 -45.15 13.63
N THR A 9 71.58 -45.58 12.39
CA THR A 9 72.00 -44.87 11.19
C THR A 9 71.23 -43.56 11.06
N ILE A 10 71.92 -42.42 10.94
CA ILE A 10 71.35 -41.11 10.60
C ILE A 10 71.95 -40.71 9.23
N PRO A 11 71.18 -40.09 8.31
CA PRO A 11 71.25 -40.36 6.87
C PRO A 11 72.16 -39.39 6.12
N GLU A 12 72.44 -39.65 4.83
CA GLU A 12 72.81 -38.57 3.92
C GLU A 12 71.56 -38.07 3.17
N PRO A 13 71.28 -36.75 3.20
CA PRO A 13 70.13 -36.16 2.53
C PRO A 13 70.33 -36.16 1.01
N THR A 14 69.38 -36.68 0.24
CA THR A 14 69.33 -36.40 -1.19
C THR A 14 69.03 -34.92 -1.38
N LEU A 15 70.06 -34.18 -1.81
CA LEU A 15 69.99 -32.77 -2.15
C LEU A 15 68.98 -32.58 -3.30
N LEU A 16 67.82 -31.99 -3.00
CA LEU A 16 66.85 -31.57 -4.03
C LEU A 16 67.51 -30.52 -4.91
N THR A 17 67.71 -30.86 -6.19
CA THR A 17 68.32 -30.00 -7.20
C THR A 17 67.48 -28.73 -7.46
N SER A 18 68.14 -27.61 -7.73
CA SER A 18 67.57 -26.26 -7.91
C SER A 18 66.42 -26.18 -8.92
N ASP A 19 66.41 -27.09 -9.89
CA ASP A 19 65.49 -27.04 -11.02
C ASP A 19 64.08 -27.53 -10.62
N ASN A 20 64.00 -28.51 -9.71
CA ASN A 20 62.73 -28.98 -9.15
C ASN A 20 62.10 -27.97 -8.18
N LEU A 21 62.92 -27.14 -7.53
CA LEU A 21 62.45 -26.05 -6.67
C LEU A 21 61.82 -24.93 -7.51
N SER A 22 62.38 -24.60 -8.68
CA SER A 22 61.85 -23.56 -9.57
C SER A 22 60.50 -23.94 -10.20
N ILE A 23 60.34 -25.20 -10.62
CA ILE A 23 59.10 -25.73 -11.21
C ILE A 23 58.02 -25.89 -10.13
N SER A 24 58.39 -26.34 -8.92
CA SER A 24 57.48 -26.42 -7.78
C SER A 24 56.99 -25.04 -7.34
N ILE A 25 57.87 -24.04 -7.24
CA ILE A 25 57.51 -22.66 -6.86
C ILE A 25 56.63 -22.00 -7.93
N THR A 26 56.89 -22.21 -9.22
CA THR A 26 56.06 -21.64 -10.30
C THR A 26 54.70 -22.32 -10.41
N MET A 27 54.61 -23.63 -10.19
CA MET A 27 53.32 -24.32 -10.09
C MET A 27 52.56 -23.92 -8.83
N TRP A 28 53.20 -23.79 -7.67
CA TRP A 28 52.56 -23.31 -6.44
C TRP A 28 52.09 -21.86 -6.56
N ARG A 29 52.86 -20.98 -7.21
CA ARG A 29 52.44 -19.60 -7.49
C ARG A 29 51.23 -19.54 -8.41
N ARG A 30 51.18 -20.37 -9.45
CA ARG A 30 50.03 -20.45 -10.37
C ARG A 30 48.80 -21.06 -9.69
N TYR A 31 48.97 -22.12 -8.89
CA TYR A 31 47.88 -22.75 -8.14
C TYR A 31 47.35 -21.85 -7.03
N ALA A 32 48.22 -21.13 -6.32
CA ALA A 32 47.84 -20.16 -5.29
C ALA A 32 47.09 -18.96 -5.89
N ILE A 33 47.53 -18.44 -7.05
CA ILE A 33 46.82 -17.34 -7.75
C ILE A 33 45.46 -17.82 -8.27
N PHE A 34 45.37 -19.03 -8.84
CA PHE A 34 44.09 -19.58 -9.31
C PHE A 34 43.12 -19.88 -8.15
N MET A 35 43.62 -20.39 -7.02
CA MET A 35 42.84 -20.58 -5.79
C MET A 35 42.39 -19.23 -5.19
N PHE A 36 43.26 -18.22 -5.18
CA PHE A 36 42.92 -16.87 -4.67
C PHE A 36 41.89 -16.16 -5.56
N LEU A 37 41.91 -16.39 -6.89
CA LEU A 37 40.90 -15.87 -7.82
C LEU A 37 39.55 -16.59 -7.72
N ILE A 38 39.52 -17.89 -7.43
CA ILE A 38 38.28 -18.66 -7.17
C ILE A 38 37.67 -18.33 -5.80
N LEU A 39 38.51 -18.01 -4.80
CA LEU A 39 38.08 -17.52 -3.47
C LEU A 39 37.59 -16.06 -3.52
N ALA A 40 38.14 -15.21 -4.40
CA ALA A 40 37.73 -13.82 -4.54
C ALA A 40 36.47 -13.59 -5.39
N SER A 41 36.03 -14.58 -6.20
CA SER A 41 34.84 -14.48 -7.05
C SER A 41 33.58 -15.12 -6.44
N ASN A 42 33.60 -15.54 -5.17
CA ASN A 42 32.46 -16.13 -4.47
C ASN A 42 32.13 -15.40 -3.15
N PHE A 43 32.54 -14.13 -3.02
CA PHE A 43 32.21 -13.31 -1.85
C PHE A 43 31.70 -11.92 -2.27
N GLU A 44 30.77 -11.87 -3.22
CA GLU A 44 29.69 -10.89 -3.09
C GLU A 44 28.79 -11.40 -1.97
N VAL A 45 29.03 -10.86 -0.77
CA VAL A 45 28.04 -10.85 0.28
C VAL A 45 26.93 -9.93 -0.22
N GLU A 46 26.02 -10.45 -1.03
CA GLU A 46 24.65 -9.99 -0.90
C GLU A 46 24.27 -10.37 0.52
N ALA A 47 24.22 -9.34 1.36
CA ALA A 47 23.68 -9.44 2.68
C ALA A 47 22.30 -10.07 2.54
N ILE A 48 22.20 -11.37 2.82
CA ILE A 48 20.98 -11.94 3.36
C ILE A 48 20.90 -11.37 4.77
N ALA A 49 20.64 -10.07 4.86
CA ALA A 49 19.71 -9.60 5.84
C ALA A 49 18.50 -10.49 5.60
N GLY A 50 18.34 -11.49 6.48
CA GLY A 50 17.04 -12.06 6.70
C GLY A 50 16.17 -10.86 7.04
N SER A 51 15.52 -10.29 6.02
CA SER A 51 14.32 -9.53 6.23
C SER A 51 13.36 -10.58 6.78
N SER A 52 13.35 -10.69 8.11
CA SER A 52 12.09 -10.67 8.81
C SER A 52 11.18 -9.77 8.00
N SER A 53 10.29 -10.37 7.22
CA SER A 53 9.23 -9.67 6.52
C SER A 53 8.24 -9.20 7.57
N HIS A 54 8.70 -8.35 8.49
CA HIS A 54 7.86 -7.31 9.01
C HIS A 54 7.62 -6.40 7.83
N HIS A 55 6.48 -6.61 7.19
CA HIS A 55 5.94 -5.76 6.15
C HIS A 55 5.76 -4.38 6.77
N GLN A 56 6.80 -3.56 6.75
CA GLN A 56 6.69 -2.17 7.17
C GLN A 56 5.77 -1.52 6.16
N SER A 57 4.53 -1.25 6.57
CA SER A 57 3.57 -0.62 5.69
C SER A 57 4.11 0.73 5.25
N GLN A 58 4.08 0.97 3.93
CA GLN A 58 4.53 2.22 3.33
C GLN A 58 3.39 3.24 3.37
N VAL A 59 3.72 4.52 3.33
CA VAL A 59 2.73 5.59 3.32
C VAL A 59 2.18 5.78 1.90
N VAL A 60 0.86 5.98 1.80
CA VAL A 60 0.21 6.34 0.54
C VAL A 60 0.51 7.79 0.21
N LEU A 61 0.86 8.09 -1.04
CA LEU A 61 1.27 9.41 -1.51
C LEU A 61 0.24 9.99 -2.49
N ASP A 62 0.10 11.31 -2.46
CA ASP A 62 -0.64 12.05 -3.47
C ASP A 62 0.22 12.30 -4.73
N THR A 63 -0.37 12.90 -5.75
CA THR A 63 0.30 13.20 -7.02
C THR A 63 1.45 14.19 -6.89
N ASP A 64 1.52 14.95 -5.79
CA ASP A 64 2.61 15.88 -5.51
C ASP A 64 3.73 15.20 -4.70
N GLY A 65 3.56 13.93 -4.35
CA GLY A 65 4.50 13.14 -3.56
C GLY A 65 4.38 13.34 -2.05
N ASN A 66 3.34 14.04 -1.58
CA ASN A 66 3.08 14.21 -0.15
C ASN A 66 2.27 13.04 0.39
N GLN A 67 2.41 12.79 1.69
CA GLN A 67 1.68 11.72 2.37
C GLN A 67 0.18 12.04 2.41
N LEU A 68 -0.66 11.02 2.19
CA LEU A 68 -2.09 11.12 2.45
C LEU A 68 -2.34 11.23 3.96
N GLU A 69 -3.34 12.04 4.30
CA GLU A 69 -3.72 12.37 5.67
C GLU A 69 -5.18 11.96 5.90
N ALA A 70 -5.49 11.29 7.02
CA ALA A 70 -6.85 10.96 7.38
C ALA A 70 -7.67 12.23 7.63
N GLY A 71 -8.95 12.18 7.23
CA GLY A 71 -9.85 13.34 7.28
C GLY A 71 -9.55 14.47 6.28
N ARG A 72 -8.37 14.52 5.64
CA ARG A 72 -8.09 15.48 4.57
C ARG A 72 -8.78 15.07 3.27
N GLU A 73 -9.17 16.06 2.48
CA GLU A 73 -9.88 15.87 1.21
C GLU A 73 -8.91 15.58 0.05
N TYR A 74 -9.23 14.53 -0.72
CA TYR A 74 -8.54 14.15 -1.94
C TYR A 74 -9.54 13.78 -3.04
N TYR A 75 -9.16 13.94 -4.30
CA TYR A 75 -9.84 13.29 -5.42
C TYR A 75 -9.21 11.93 -5.72
N ILE A 76 -10.03 10.91 -5.95
CA ILE A 76 -9.57 9.63 -6.51
C ILE A 76 -9.78 9.69 -8.02
N VAL A 77 -8.69 9.63 -8.78
CA VAL A 77 -8.69 9.80 -10.25
C VAL A 77 -8.01 8.61 -10.90
N SER A 78 -8.40 8.26 -12.14
CA SER A 78 -7.66 7.25 -12.90
C SER A 78 -6.23 7.71 -13.18
N ALA A 79 -5.26 6.83 -13.00
CA ALA A 79 -3.89 7.05 -13.45
C ALA A 79 -3.76 7.02 -14.99
N ILE A 80 -4.72 6.38 -15.67
CA ILE A 80 -4.69 6.18 -17.13
C ILE A 80 -5.10 7.49 -17.82
N ARG A 81 -4.12 8.17 -18.40
CA ARG A 81 -4.32 9.44 -19.12
C ARG A 81 -5.15 9.26 -20.40
N GLY A 82 -5.97 10.25 -20.75
CA GLY A 82 -6.81 10.24 -21.95
C GLY A 82 -8.02 9.33 -21.82
N GLY A 83 -7.91 8.08 -22.29
CA GLY A 83 -9.04 7.14 -22.38
C GLY A 83 -9.46 6.46 -21.06
N GLY A 84 -8.75 6.72 -19.96
CA GLY A 84 -8.96 6.06 -18.66
C GLY A 84 -10.21 6.51 -17.90
N GLY A 85 -10.74 7.69 -18.23
CA GLY A 85 -11.80 8.36 -17.48
C GLY A 85 -11.25 9.28 -16.38
N GLY A 86 -12.15 10.01 -15.73
CA GLY A 86 -11.83 10.97 -14.68
C GLY A 86 -11.89 10.37 -13.28
N GLY A 87 -12.27 11.21 -12.34
CA GLY A 87 -12.41 10.86 -10.94
C GLY A 87 -13.77 10.30 -10.53
N VAL A 88 -13.82 9.89 -9.28
CA VAL A 88 -14.96 9.20 -8.68
C VAL A 88 -16.03 10.19 -8.21
N THR A 89 -17.29 9.80 -8.33
CA THR A 89 -18.45 10.56 -7.85
C THR A 89 -19.60 9.62 -7.51
N ILE A 90 -20.71 10.18 -7.05
CA ILE A 90 -21.93 9.43 -6.73
C ILE A 90 -22.84 9.38 -7.96
N GLY A 91 -23.40 8.22 -8.23
CA GLY A 91 -24.48 8.04 -9.20
C GLY A 91 -25.69 7.34 -8.60
N LYS A 92 -26.83 7.50 -9.26
CA LYS A 92 -28.02 6.69 -9.00
C LYS A 92 -28.19 5.73 -10.18
N ARG A 93 -28.43 4.46 -9.86
CA ARG A 93 -28.80 3.45 -10.84
C ARG A 93 -30.31 3.48 -11.03
N GLU A 94 -30.76 3.59 -12.28
CA GLU A 94 -32.18 3.75 -12.62
C GLU A 94 -32.96 2.43 -12.54
N SER A 95 -32.28 1.28 -12.57
CA SER A 95 -32.90 -0.05 -12.70
C SER A 95 -33.18 -0.77 -11.37
N SER A 96 -33.06 -0.12 -10.21
CA SER A 96 -33.44 -0.73 -8.93
C SER A 96 -34.45 0.15 -8.20
N SER A 97 -35.51 -0.46 -7.69
CA SER A 97 -36.51 0.19 -6.82
C SER A 97 -35.89 0.86 -5.58
N SER A 98 -34.61 0.58 -5.28
CA SER A 98 -33.93 0.96 -4.03
C SER A 98 -33.28 2.35 -4.04
N HIS A 99 -33.22 3.10 -5.14
CA HIS A 99 -32.52 4.40 -5.22
C HIS A 99 -31.11 4.38 -4.60
N THR A 100 -30.44 3.23 -4.61
CA THR A 100 -29.16 3.07 -3.91
C THR A 100 -28.11 3.96 -4.58
N PRO A 101 -27.46 4.88 -3.83
CA PRO A 101 -26.33 5.63 -4.37
C PRO A 101 -25.15 4.67 -4.58
N ILE A 102 -24.69 4.58 -5.82
CA ILE A 102 -23.56 3.74 -6.24
C ILE A 102 -22.40 4.66 -6.62
N VAL A 103 -21.20 4.29 -6.25
CA VAL A 103 -19.99 5.01 -6.63
C VAL A 103 -19.72 4.77 -8.11
N ARG A 104 -19.46 5.84 -8.85
CA ARG A 104 -19.14 5.78 -10.28
C ARG A 104 -17.91 6.60 -10.60
N GLN A 105 -17.33 6.36 -11.76
CA GLN A 105 -16.27 7.15 -12.35
C GLN A 105 -16.84 8.06 -13.44
N HIS A 106 -16.35 9.29 -13.56
CA HIS A 106 -16.58 10.10 -14.75
C HIS A 106 -15.87 9.53 -15.98
N SER A 107 -16.46 9.70 -17.16
CA SER A 107 -15.85 9.26 -18.43
C SER A 107 -14.80 10.22 -18.97
N TYR A 108 -14.83 11.49 -18.57
CA TYR A 108 -13.91 12.52 -19.04
C TYR A 108 -12.80 12.73 -18.02
N ASP A 109 -11.55 12.64 -18.46
CA ASP A 109 -10.34 12.64 -17.64
C ASP A 109 -10.10 13.95 -16.88
N LEU A 110 -10.52 15.09 -17.44
CA LEU A 110 -10.41 16.40 -16.77
C LEU A 110 -11.40 16.58 -15.61
N ASN A 111 -12.36 15.68 -15.43
CA ASN A 111 -13.30 15.79 -14.31
C ASN A 111 -12.76 15.01 -13.11
N LEU A 112 -12.30 15.73 -12.08
CA LEU A 112 -11.76 15.17 -10.84
C LEU A 112 -12.82 14.47 -9.97
N GLY A 113 -14.10 14.68 -10.26
CA GLY A 113 -15.21 14.09 -9.50
C GLY A 113 -15.47 14.82 -8.18
N SER A 114 -15.80 14.06 -7.15
CA SER A 114 -16.15 14.56 -5.83
C SER A 114 -15.06 14.20 -4.82
N PRO A 115 -14.69 15.12 -3.91
CA PRO A 115 -13.64 14.85 -2.93
C PRO A 115 -14.05 13.76 -1.95
N VAL A 116 -13.08 12.99 -1.49
CA VAL A 116 -13.23 11.93 -0.49
C VAL A 116 -12.29 12.17 0.69
N THR A 117 -12.60 11.51 1.80
CA THR A 117 -11.76 11.42 2.99
C THR A 117 -11.52 9.96 3.34
N PHE A 118 -10.36 9.69 3.94
CA PHE A 118 -9.96 8.36 4.41
C PHE A 118 -9.99 8.30 5.94
N THR A 119 -10.40 7.15 6.48
CA THR A 119 -10.43 6.91 7.94
C THR A 119 -9.93 5.50 8.24
N PRO A 120 -8.69 5.34 8.75
CA PRO A 120 -8.12 4.03 9.10
C PRO A 120 -8.94 3.29 10.17
N ALA A 121 -8.91 1.96 10.13
CA ALA A 121 -9.49 1.07 11.15
C ALA A 121 -8.71 1.11 12.45
N SER A 122 -7.39 1.33 12.36
CA SER A 122 -6.52 1.51 13.51
C SER A 122 -6.94 2.78 14.24
N THR A 123 -7.62 2.61 15.37
CA THR A 123 -7.52 3.56 16.46
C THR A 123 -6.05 3.69 16.80
N SER A 124 -5.41 4.79 16.41
CA SER A 124 -4.45 5.40 17.32
C SER A 124 -5.11 5.43 18.69
N SER A 125 -4.59 4.59 19.57
CA SER A 125 -5.16 4.25 20.85
C SER A 125 -4.98 5.41 21.82
N LYS A 126 -5.76 6.46 21.62
CA LYS A 126 -6.38 7.21 22.70
C LYS A 126 -7.81 7.44 22.26
N GLU A 127 -8.70 6.74 22.93
CA GLU A 127 -9.76 7.43 23.66
C GLU A 127 -10.04 8.81 23.08
N MET A 128 -11.11 8.93 22.30
CA MET A 128 -11.93 10.12 22.40
C MET A 128 -12.11 10.33 23.90
N VAL A 129 -11.25 11.16 24.49
CA VAL A 129 -11.37 11.65 25.84
C VAL A 129 -12.69 12.37 25.80
N ILE A 130 -13.73 11.65 26.20
CA ILE A 130 -15.00 12.21 26.56
C ILE A 130 -14.62 13.31 27.54
N TRP A 131 -14.97 14.54 27.21
CA TRP A 131 -14.72 15.72 28.02
C TRP A 131 -15.40 15.56 29.39
N GLU A 132 -14.80 14.80 30.29
CA GLU A 132 -15.09 14.93 31.71
C GLU A 132 -14.40 16.21 32.18
N LYS A 133 -15.13 17.31 31.97
CA LYS A 133 -15.16 18.51 32.80
C LYS A 133 -13.88 18.73 33.63
N PHE A 134 -12.86 19.29 33.01
CA PHE A 134 -11.73 19.90 33.71
C PHE A 134 -11.61 21.37 33.30
N ASP A 135 -11.42 22.20 34.32
CA ASP A 135 -11.59 23.65 34.30
C ASP A 135 -10.68 24.38 33.30
N GLY A 136 -11.27 24.91 32.23
CA GLY A 136 -11.00 26.28 31.76
C GLY A 136 -9.57 26.67 31.34
N VAL A 137 -8.77 25.79 30.73
CA VAL A 137 -7.51 26.21 30.09
C VAL A 137 -7.38 25.62 28.68
N GLN A 138 -7.53 26.49 27.68
CA GLN A 138 -7.41 26.18 26.27
C GLN A 138 -5.92 26.12 25.88
N TYR A 139 -5.35 24.92 25.84
CA TYR A 139 -4.12 24.66 25.08
C TYR A 139 -4.50 24.01 23.75
N LEU A 140 -4.34 24.75 22.65
CA LEU A 140 -4.27 24.18 21.31
C LEU A 140 -2.94 23.44 21.19
N SER A 141 -2.90 22.18 21.61
CA SER A 141 -1.81 21.29 21.19
C SER A 141 -2.14 20.79 19.79
N GLU A 142 -1.52 21.40 18.80
CA GLU A 142 -1.36 20.81 17.48
C GLU A 142 -0.71 19.42 17.66
N MET A 143 -1.48 18.36 17.46
CA MET A 143 -1.01 16.97 17.53
C MET A 143 -0.03 16.73 16.37
N PRO A 144 1.07 15.99 16.57
CA PRO A 144 2.11 15.84 15.56
C PRO A 144 1.59 15.07 14.34
N SER A 145 1.94 15.57 13.15
CA SER A 145 1.56 15.14 11.78
C SER A 145 1.71 13.67 11.43
N GLU A 146 2.29 12.86 12.31
CA GLU A 146 2.69 11.48 12.06
C GLU A 146 1.56 10.47 12.34
N GLU A 147 0.59 10.79 13.21
CA GLU A 147 -0.50 9.87 13.55
C GLU A 147 -1.69 9.95 12.57
N ASN A 148 -1.68 10.95 11.68
CA ASN A 148 -2.75 11.16 10.70
C ASN A 148 -2.44 10.56 9.33
N ARG A 149 -1.34 9.84 9.14
CA ARG A 149 -0.96 9.33 7.81
C ARG A 149 -1.78 8.12 7.38
N ILE A 150 -2.03 7.99 6.07
CA ILE A 150 -2.67 6.80 5.48
C ILE A 150 -1.60 5.80 5.06
N GLU A 151 -1.65 4.61 5.64
CA GLU A 151 -0.72 3.51 5.36
C GLU A 151 -1.29 2.53 4.34
N GLU A 152 -0.42 1.97 3.50
CA GLU A 152 -0.76 0.94 2.53
C GLU A 152 -1.24 -0.34 3.25
N GLN A 153 -2.11 -1.13 2.63
CA GLN A 153 -2.62 -2.41 3.18
C GLN A 153 -3.32 -2.32 4.55
N THR A 154 -3.55 -1.12 5.09
CA THR A 154 -4.33 -0.89 6.29
C THR A 154 -5.81 -0.76 5.93
N ASP A 155 -6.67 -1.45 6.68
CA ASP A 155 -8.11 -1.33 6.50
C ASP A 155 -8.55 0.11 6.78
N LEU A 156 -9.33 0.70 5.89
CA LEU A 156 -9.86 2.05 6.03
C LEU A 156 -11.26 2.18 5.45
N ASN A 157 -12.02 3.14 5.96
CA ASN A 157 -13.24 3.60 5.31
C ASN A 157 -12.90 4.70 4.30
N ILE A 158 -13.63 4.72 3.18
CA ILE A 158 -13.59 5.78 2.17
C ILE A 158 -14.98 6.42 2.13
N GLY A 159 -15.08 7.73 2.31
CA GLY A 159 -16.34 8.46 2.25
C GLY A 159 -16.20 9.71 1.39
N PHE A 160 -17.28 10.14 0.73
CA PHE A 160 -17.28 11.46 0.10
C PHE A 160 -17.28 12.54 1.18
N SER A 161 -16.53 13.62 0.97
CA SER A 161 -16.44 14.70 1.94
C SER A 161 -17.82 15.29 2.26
N GLY A 162 -18.05 15.59 3.54
CA GLY A 162 -19.35 16.04 4.07
C GLY A 162 -20.44 14.95 4.14
N SER A 163 -20.17 13.71 3.70
CA SER A 163 -21.13 12.61 3.84
C SER A 163 -20.98 11.90 5.18
N ASN A 164 -22.11 11.50 5.79
CA ASN A 164 -22.13 10.61 6.96
C ASN A 164 -22.12 9.11 6.59
N ARG A 165 -21.95 8.79 5.30
CA ARG A 165 -21.91 7.43 4.76
C ARG A 165 -20.55 7.15 4.14
N VAL A 166 -20.13 5.90 4.22
CA VAL A 166 -18.90 5.41 3.61
C VAL A 166 -19.20 4.37 2.55
N TRP A 167 -18.18 4.05 1.76
CA TRP A 167 -18.22 3.01 0.76
C TRP A 167 -18.56 1.67 1.40
N GLN A 168 -19.37 0.88 0.71
CA GLN A 168 -19.77 -0.46 1.14
C GLN A 168 -19.87 -1.37 -0.09
N VAL A 169 -19.40 -2.61 0.03
CA VAL A 169 -19.58 -3.61 -1.03
C VAL A 169 -20.95 -4.28 -0.90
N GLU A 170 -21.69 -4.30 -2.00
CA GLU A 170 -23.02 -4.89 -2.08
C GLU A 170 -23.19 -5.68 -3.38
N ASP A 171 -23.72 -6.90 -3.29
CA ASP A 171 -24.02 -7.72 -4.45
C ASP A 171 -25.26 -7.20 -5.17
N ALA A 172 -25.22 -7.14 -6.50
CA ALA A 172 -26.40 -6.82 -7.29
C ALA A 172 -27.53 -7.80 -6.98
N SER A 173 -28.73 -7.31 -6.68
CA SER A 173 -29.91 -8.16 -6.53
C SER A 173 -30.14 -8.91 -7.83
N SER A 174 -30.02 -10.24 -7.80
CA SER A 174 -30.23 -11.11 -8.95
C SER A 174 -31.71 -11.13 -9.33
N GLU A 175 -32.14 -10.19 -10.16
CA GLU A 175 -33.36 -10.40 -10.94
C GLU A 175 -33.00 -11.35 -12.07
N SER A 176 -33.53 -12.57 -11.97
CA SER A 176 -33.38 -13.71 -12.90
C SER A 176 -32.06 -14.47 -12.84
N SER A 177 -32.18 -15.67 -12.25
CA SER A 177 -31.27 -16.79 -12.39
C SER A 177 -30.96 -17.09 -13.86
N SER A 178 -29.74 -16.80 -14.29
CA SER A 178 -29.12 -17.55 -15.38
C SER A 178 -27.75 -18.04 -14.92
N SER A 179 -27.64 -19.36 -14.92
CA SER A 179 -26.42 -20.12 -14.67
C SER A 179 -25.22 -19.49 -15.39
N SER A 180 -24.15 -19.22 -14.63
CA SER A 180 -22.77 -18.86 -15.05
C SER A 180 -22.33 -17.39 -15.09
N SER A 181 -23.17 -16.39 -14.79
CA SER A 181 -22.67 -15.00 -14.64
C SER A 181 -22.40 -14.68 -13.17
N GLN A 182 -21.14 -14.43 -12.79
CA GLN A 182 -20.81 -13.91 -11.45
C GLN A 182 -21.61 -12.63 -11.19
N THR A 183 -22.33 -12.57 -10.05
CA THR A 183 -23.06 -11.38 -9.64
C THR A 183 -22.11 -10.20 -9.51
N THR A 184 -22.47 -9.05 -10.07
CA THR A 184 -21.63 -7.85 -9.95
C THR A 184 -21.69 -7.33 -8.51
N ARG A 185 -20.52 -7.14 -7.90
CA ARG A 185 -20.37 -6.60 -6.54
C ARG A 185 -20.08 -5.11 -6.62
N TYR A 186 -21.09 -4.27 -6.41
CA TYR A 186 -20.98 -2.82 -6.54
C TYR A 186 -20.40 -2.18 -5.28
N VAL A 187 -19.71 -1.06 -5.46
CA VAL A 187 -19.35 -0.16 -4.36
C VAL A 187 -20.48 0.88 -4.20
N THR A 188 -21.21 0.81 -3.10
CA THR A 188 -22.34 1.69 -2.76
C THR A 188 -21.96 2.69 -1.69
N LEU A 189 -22.76 3.75 -1.52
CA LEU A 189 -22.58 4.76 -0.46
C LEU A 189 -23.64 4.57 0.64
N ARG A 190 -23.56 3.44 1.35
CA ARG A 190 -24.51 3.06 2.42
C ARG A 190 -23.85 2.65 3.73
N GLY A 191 -22.53 2.44 3.71
CA GLY A 191 -21.77 2.00 4.88
C GLY A 191 -21.86 3.00 6.02
N GLN A 192 -21.75 2.49 7.24
CA GLN A 192 -21.54 3.30 8.44
C GLN A 192 -20.03 3.34 8.74
N PRO A 193 -19.48 4.51 9.09
CA PRO A 193 -18.07 4.63 9.44
C PRO A 193 -17.75 3.95 10.78
N GLY A 194 -16.50 3.51 10.92
CA GLY A 194 -15.97 2.94 12.16
C GLY A 194 -16.54 1.57 12.53
N HIS A 195 -16.47 1.24 13.82
CA HIS A 195 -16.83 -0.06 14.39
C HIS A 195 -16.18 -1.25 13.66
N PRO A 196 -14.83 -1.32 13.55
CA PRO A 196 -14.15 -2.43 12.89
C PRO A 196 -14.60 -3.78 13.43
N GLY A 197 -15.08 -4.67 12.56
CA GLY A 197 -15.60 -5.97 12.98
C GLY A 197 -16.59 -6.58 12.00
N ALA A 198 -17.19 -7.70 12.41
CA ALA A 198 -18.15 -8.45 11.59
C ALA A 198 -19.34 -7.62 11.08
N SER A 199 -19.86 -6.69 11.89
CA SER A 199 -21.04 -5.88 11.52
C SER A 199 -20.76 -4.85 10.43
N THR A 200 -19.51 -4.43 10.26
CA THR A 200 -19.10 -3.41 9.28
C THR A 200 -18.10 -3.93 8.26
N VAL A 201 -17.83 -5.24 8.23
CA VAL A 201 -16.79 -5.88 7.41
C VAL A 201 -16.83 -5.46 5.93
N ARG A 202 -18.03 -5.16 5.41
CA ARG A 202 -18.26 -4.71 4.02
C ARG A 202 -17.84 -3.26 3.72
N ASN A 203 -17.43 -2.49 4.73
CA ASN A 203 -17.15 -1.07 4.63
C ASN A 203 -15.64 -0.76 4.62
N TRP A 204 -14.80 -1.80 4.65
CA TRP A 204 -13.35 -1.68 4.84
C TRP A 204 -12.60 -2.03 3.55
N PHE A 205 -11.78 -1.09 3.11
CA PHE A 205 -10.97 -1.16 1.91
C PHE A 205 -9.50 -0.96 2.27
N ARG A 206 -8.61 -1.28 1.35
CA ARG A 206 -7.17 -1.03 1.46
C ARG A 206 -6.69 -0.29 0.22
N ILE A 207 -5.62 0.45 0.38
CA ILE A 207 -4.89 1.07 -0.72
C ILE A 207 -3.55 0.35 -0.84
N GLU A 208 -3.23 -0.10 -2.05
CA GLU A 208 -2.05 -0.90 -2.31
C GLU A 208 -1.30 -0.33 -3.51
N ARG A 209 0.02 -0.19 -3.39
CA ARG A 209 0.85 0.34 -4.47
C ARG A 209 1.01 -0.68 -5.59
N ILE A 210 0.82 -0.22 -6.83
CA ILE A 210 0.95 -1.05 -8.03
C ILE A 210 2.41 -1.15 -8.46
N SER A 211 3.12 -0.02 -8.46
CA SER A 211 4.52 0.06 -8.85
C SER A 211 5.32 0.87 -7.85
N ARG A 212 6.56 0.44 -7.57
CA ARG A 212 7.49 1.20 -6.71
C ARG A 212 7.98 2.50 -7.37
N SER A 213 7.86 2.63 -8.69
CA SER A 213 8.42 3.77 -9.43
C SER A 213 7.53 5.01 -9.43
N ASN A 214 6.20 4.82 -9.36
CA ASN A 214 5.22 5.90 -9.46
C ASN A 214 4.17 5.74 -8.35
N PRO A 215 3.57 6.82 -7.83
CA PRO A 215 2.48 6.77 -6.85
C PRO A 215 1.15 6.38 -7.52
N GLU A 216 1.11 5.19 -8.12
CA GLU A 216 -0.09 4.57 -8.68
C GLU A 216 -0.55 3.45 -7.75
N TYR A 217 -1.84 3.43 -7.45
CA TYR A 217 -2.41 2.56 -6.43
C TYR A 217 -3.63 1.81 -6.95
N GLN A 218 -3.85 0.61 -6.45
CA GLN A 218 -5.13 -0.07 -6.53
C GLN A 218 -5.87 0.08 -5.20
N ILE A 219 -7.20 0.05 -5.26
CA ILE A 219 -8.04 -0.03 -4.07
C ILE A 219 -8.57 -1.46 -3.98
N THR A 220 -8.36 -2.11 -2.86
CA THR A 220 -8.68 -3.52 -2.65
C THR A 220 -9.76 -3.67 -1.59
N TYR A 221 -10.72 -4.56 -1.82
CA TYR A 221 -11.66 -5.03 -0.81
C TYR A 221 -11.19 -6.40 -0.32
N CYS A 222 -10.46 -6.42 0.79
CA CYS A 222 -9.99 -7.63 1.45
C CYS A 222 -9.76 -7.33 2.94
N PRO A 223 -10.84 -7.12 3.71
CA PRO A 223 -10.77 -6.59 5.07
C PRO A 223 -10.17 -7.59 6.06
N SER A 224 -9.34 -7.11 6.99
CA SER A 224 -8.82 -7.85 8.15
C SER A 224 -9.49 -7.51 9.48
N VAL A 225 -10.39 -6.52 9.51
CA VAL A 225 -11.11 -6.12 10.74
C VAL A 225 -11.93 -7.22 11.42
N CYS A 226 -12.11 -8.38 10.77
CA CYS A 226 -12.81 -9.54 11.29
C CYS A 226 -12.09 -10.83 10.88
N GLU A 227 -11.31 -11.40 11.80
CA GLU A 227 -10.51 -12.62 11.54
C GLU A 227 -11.35 -13.86 11.23
N SER A 228 -12.55 -13.97 11.79
CA SER A 228 -13.46 -15.11 11.58
C SER A 228 -14.37 -14.96 10.36
N CYS A 229 -14.38 -13.79 9.72
CA CYS A 229 -15.24 -13.52 8.57
C CYS A 229 -14.64 -14.10 7.30
N HIS A 230 -15.40 -14.93 6.58
CA HIS A 230 -15.02 -15.34 5.24
C HIS A 230 -15.48 -14.29 4.22
N VAL A 231 -14.53 -13.51 3.69
CA VAL A 231 -14.79 -12.47 2.70
C VAL A 231 -14.14 -12.84 1.37
N GLU A 232 -14.92 -12.78 0.29
CA GLU A 232 -14.39 -12.94 -1.06
C GLU A 232 -13.62 -11.68 -1.47
N CYS A 233 -12.30 -11.72 -1.38
CA CYS A 233 -11.45 -10.59 -1.70
C CYS A 233 -11.50 -10.21 -3.19
N GLY A 234 -11.16 -8.96 -3.51
CA GLY A 234 -11.00 -8.52 -4.89
C GLY A 234 -10.61 -7.06 -5.00
N ASN A 235 -10.28 -6.65 -6.22
CA ASN A 235 -9.85 -5.30 -6.52
C ASN A 235 -11.05 -4.46 -6.97
N VAL A 236 -11.09 -3.21 -6.53
CA VAL A 236 -12.03 -2.20 -7.00
C VAL A 236 -11.60 -1.78 -8.40
N GLY A 237 -12.46 -2.04 -9.37
CA GLY A 237 -12.27 -1.67 -10.76
C GLY A 237 -13.51 -0.98 -11.34
N ILE A 238 -13.50 -0.80 -12.67
CA ILE A 238 -14.56 -0.12 -13.39
C ILE A 238 -15.41 -1.10 -14.20
N THR A 239 -16.70 -1.16 -13.92
CA THR A 239 -17.70 -1.90 -14.71
C THR A 239 -18.56 -0.93 -15.50
N LYS A 240 -18.72 -1.17 -16.80
CA LYS A 240 -19.55 -0.36 -17.68
C LYS A 240 -20.95 -0.95 -17.78
N GLU A 241 -21.96 -0.18 -17.41
CA GLU A 241 -23.37 -0.56 -17.51
C GLU A 241 -24.21 0.66 -17.93
N ASN A 242 -25.03 0.52 -18.97
CA ASN A 242 -25.90 1.58 -19.49
C ASN A 242 -25.16 2.91 -19.77
N GLY A 243 -23.95 2.82 -20.32
CA GLY A 243 -23.11 3.99 -20.62
C GLY A 243 -22.49 4.67 -19.39
N LYS A 244 -22.76 4.18 -18.17
CA LYS A 244 -22.14 4.65 -16.93
C LYS A 244 -21.02 3.70 -16.50
N ARG A 245 -20.07 4.23 -15.74
CA ARG A 245 -18.86 3.53 -15.29
C ARG A 245 -18.93 3.38 -13.78
N TRP A 246 -19.40 2.25 -13.29
CA TRP A 246 -19.59 1.98 -11.87
C TRP A 246 -18.33 1.39 -11.25
N LEU A 247 -18.09 1.67 -9.97
CA LEU A 247 -17.07 0.97 -9.20
C LEU A 247 -17.63 -0.37 -8.74
N SER A 248 -16.83 -1.43 -8.94
CA SER A 248 -17.20 -2.80 -8.57
C SER A 248 -15.98 -3.61 -8.17
N VAL A 249 -16.17 -4.61 -7.32
CA VAL A 249 -15.12 -5.53 -6.86
C VAL A 249 -15.05 -6.77 -7.75
N SER A 250 -13.85 -7.17 -8.17
CA SER A 250 -13.62 -8.39 -8.96
C SER A 250 -12.25 -9.03 -8.68
N GLN A 251 -12.09 -10.34 -8.93
CA GLN A 251 -10.90 -11.10 -8.52
C GLN A 251 -9.65 -10.91 -9.41
N HIS A 252 -9.74 -10.22 -10.56
CA HIS A 252 -8.65 -10.22 -11.56
C HIS A 252 -8.44 -8.89 -12.29
N ARG A 253 -9.13 -7.82 -11.89
CA ARG A 253 -9.04 -6.53 -12.58
C ARG A 253 -8.46 -5.48 -11.65
N GLU A 254 -7.20 -5.21 -11.85
CA GLU A 254 -6.54 -4.02 -11.32
C GLU A 254 -6.96 -2.78 -12.11
N PHE A 255 -7.21 -1.69 -11.41
CA PHE A 255 -7.46 -0.39 -12.02
C PHE A 255 -6.60 0.65 -11.29
N PRO A 256 -5.66 1.31 -11.98
CA PRO A 256 -4.73 2.20 -11.33
C PRO A 256 -5.41 3.56 -11.04
N PHE A 257 -5.35 3.95 -9.78
CA PHE A 257 -5.81 5.21 -9.25
C PHE A 257 -4.63 6.06 -8.77
N VAL A 258 -4.81 7.36 -8.80
CA VAL A 258 -3.96 8.36 -8.14
C VAL A 258 -4.82 9.23 -7.23
N PHE A 259 -4.19 9.83 -6.23
CA PHE A 259 -4.84 10.71 -5.27
C PHE A 259 -4.37 12.15 -5.50
N VAL A 260 -5.30 13.05 -5.78
CA VAL A 260 -4.99 14.48 -5.97
C VAL A 260 -5.47 15.23 -4.75
N ARG A 261 -4.57 15.93 -4.04
CA ARG A 261 -4.94 16.74 -2.88
C ARG A 261 -5.89 17.86 -3.30
N VAL A 262 -6.98 18.03 -2.56
CA VAL A 262 -7.87 19.19 -2.78
C VAL A 262 -7.16 20.42 -2.24
N GLY A 263 -6.90 21.40 -3.10
CA GLY A 263 -6.30 22.65 -2.69
C GLY A 263 -7.26 23.45 -1.79
N GLU A 264 -6.73 24.09 -0.75
CA GLU A 264 -7.48 25.09 -0.01
C GLU A 264 -7.85 26.21 -0.99
N THR A 265 -9.14 26.39 -1.23
CA THR A 265 -9.60 27.53 -2.01
C THR A 265 -9.21 28.77 -1.21
N LEU A 266 -8.46 29.70 -1.82
CA LEU A 266 -8.11 31.02 -1.26
C LEU A 266 -9.36 31.93 -1.10
N GLN A 267 -10.46 31.38 -0.58
CA GLN A 267 -11.68 32.10 -0.28
C GLN A 267 -11.55 32.88 1.04
N GLY A 268 -10.62 32.48 1.92
CA GLY A 268 -10.34 33.15 3.20
C GLY A 268 -9.31 34.28 3.15
N SER A 269 -8.61 34.48 2.03
CA SER A 269 -7.60 35.54 1.88
C SER A 269 -8.10 36.81 1.20
N ILE A 270 -9.37 36.86 0.79
CA ILE A 270 -9.97 38.05 0.15
C ILE A 270 -10.66 38.95 1.18
N GLU A 271 -11.23 38.39 2.27
CA GLU A 271 -11.89 39.18 3.33
C GLU A 271 -10.92 39.98 4.24
N SER A 272 -9.62 39.69 4.23
CA SER A 272 -8.62 40.47 4.99
C SER A 272 -8.01 41.64 4.20
N SER A 273 -8.40 41.82 2.93
CA SER A 273 -7.86 42.88 2.06
C SER A 273 -8.78 44.11 1.90
N GLU A 274 -9.98 44.10 2.47
CA GLU A 274 -10.93 45.24 2.40
C GLU A 274 -10.72 46.35 3.46
N TRP A 275 -9.64 46.32 4.26
CA TRP A 275 -9.28 47.44 5.16
C TRP A 275 -8.17 48.36 4.63
N ILE A 276 -7.80 48.25 3.36
CA ILE A 276 -6.90 49.23 2.70
C ILE A 276 -7.60 49.76 1.44
N ARG A 277 -8.63 50.58 1.62
CA ARG A 277 -9.08 51.67 0.73
C ARG A 277 -10.45 52.20 1.18
N SER A 278 -10.42 53.25 2.02
CA SER A 278 -11.23 54.49 1.97
C SER A 278 -11.43 55.05 3.37
#